data_AF-A0A6G2D6F8-F1
#
_entry.id   AF-A0A6G2D6F8-F1
#
_cell.length_a   1.000
_cell.length_b   1.000
_cell.length_c   1.000
_cell.angle_alpha   90.00
_cell.angle_beta   90.00
_cell.angle_gamma   90.00
#
_symmetry.space_group_name_H-M   'P 1'
#
loop_
_entity.id
_entity.type
_entity.pdbx_description
1 polymer ?
#
loop_
_entity_poly.entity_id
_entity_poly.type
_entity_poly.pdbx_seq_one_letter_code
_entity_poly.pdbx_strand_id
1 'polypeptide(L)'
;FIVLPRTLVSAGRINQVLDLHSSIENPSHPQTADSSIQGQVEFRDVTFRYSNNSEAVVEHVSFKAEAGQTIAFIGSTGSGKSTLVNL
;
A
#
# COMPACT_ATOMS: atom_id res chain seq x y z
N PHE A 1 -34.43 -26.70 11.83
CA PHE A 1 -34.84 -25.30 12.11
C PHE A 1 -33.69 -24.29 12.31
N ILE A 2 -32.41 -24.64 12.06
CA ILE A 2 -31.26 -23.70 12.23
C ILE A 2 -30.78 -23.10 10.89
N VAL A 3 -31.27 -23.58 9.74
CA VAL A 3 -30.75 -23.17 8.43
C VAL A 3 -31.04 -21.71 8.13
N LEU A 4 -32.28 -21.24 8.31
CA LEU A 4 -32.71 -19.90 7.91
C LEU A 4 -31.97 -18.74 8.63
N PRO A 5 -31.78 -18.76 9.98
CA PRO A 5 -31.00 -17.73 10.65
C PRO A 5 -29.54 -17.70 10.20
N ARG A 6 -28.94 -18.87 9.92
CA ARG A 6 -27.55 -18.94 9.44
C ARG A 6 -27.40 -18.41 8.02
N THR A 7 -28.33 -18.71 7.12
CA THR A 7 -28.30 -18.15 5.75
C THR A 7 -28.42 -16.64 5.76
N LEU A 8 -29.27 -16.06 6.62
CA LEU A 8 -29.40 -14.60 6.73
C LEU A 8 -28.11 -13.93 7.22
N VAL A 9 -27.45 -14.49 8.25
CA VAL A 9 -26.16 -13.98 8.75
C VAL A 9 -25.07 -14.10 7.68
N SER A 10 -25.01 -15.22 6.95
CA SER A 10 -24.02 -15.42 5.87
C SER A 10 -24.26 -14.47 4.69
N ALA A 11 -25.51 -14.30 4.25
CA ALA A 11 -25.86 -13.35 3.19
C ALA A 11 -25.48 -11.92 3.57
N GLY A 12 -25.68 -11.54 4.85
CA GLY A 12 -25.24 -10.25 5.37
C GLY A 12 -23.73 -10.02 5.24
N ARG A 13 -22.90 -11.02 5.57
CA ARG A 13 -21.44 -10.93 5.42
C ARG A 13 -20.98 -10.86 3.97
N ILE A 14 -21.67 -11.56 3.06
CA ILE A 14 -21.37 -11.48 1.63
C ILE A 14 -21.66 -10.06 1.12
N ASN A 15 -22.84 -9.51 1.44
CA ASN A 15 -23.19 -8.15 1.04
C ASN A 15 -22.19 -7.13 1.60
N GLN A 16 -21.73 -7.30 2.85
CA GLN A 16 -20.69 -6.44 3.42
C GLN A 16 -19.41 -6.39 2.58
N VAL A 17 -18.98 -7.53 2.01
CA VAL A 17 -17.78 -7.59 1.15
C VAL A 17 -18.07 -6.97 -0.22
N LEU A 18 -19.26 -7.22 -0.78
CA LEU A 18 -19.67 -6.65 -2.07
C LEU A 18 -19.83 -5.13 -2.02
N ASP A 19 -20.21 -4.59 -0.86
CA ASP A 19 -20.39 -3.15 -0.62
C ASP A 19 -19.07 -2.43 -0.27
N LEU A 20 -17.93 -3.15 -0.19
CA LEU A 20 -16.63 -2.52 0.01
C LEU A 20 -16.25 -1.67 -1.21
N HIS A 21 -15.81 -0.44 -0.95
CA HIS A 21 -15.21 0.43 -1.95
C HIS A 21 -13.69 0.48 -1.73
N SER A 22 -12.95 0.66 -2.82
CA SER A 22 -11.50 0.88 -2.75
C SER A 22 -11.22 2.20 -2.02
N SER A 23 -10.31 2.18 -1.06
CA SER A 23 -9.78 3.40 -0.45
C SER A 23 -8.80 4.14 -1.37
N ILE A 24 -8.31 3.48 -2.42
CA ILE A 24 -7.46 4.06 -3.45
C ILE A 24 -8.33 4.31 -4.68
N GLU A 25 -8.57 5.59 -4.97
CA GLU A 25 -9.32 6.02 -6.14
C GLU A 25 -8.38 6.34 -7.29
N ASN A 26 -8.69 5.82 -8.48
CA ASN A 26 -8.03 6.28 -9.69
C ASN A 26 -8.53 7.69 -10.02
N PRO A 27 -7.63 8.62 -10.41
CA PRO A 27 -8.04 9.97 -10.79
C PRO A 27 -8.99 9.91 -12.00
N SER A 28 -9.98 10.80 -12.02
CA SER A 28 -11.00 10.89 -13.10
C SER A 28 -10.40 11.14 -14.49
N HIS A 29 -9.24 11.79 -14.53
CA HIS A 29 -8.45 12.00 -15.74
C HIS A 29 -7.03 11.46 -15.50
N PRO A 30 -6.78 10.17 -15.78
CA PRO A 30 -5.47 9.59 -15.59
C PRO A 30 -4.47 10.29 -16.51
N GLN A 31 -3.35 10.74 -15.93
CA GLN A 31 -2.25 11.29 -16.70
C GLN A 31 -1.41 10.14 -17.24
N THR A 32 -1.20 10.12 -18.55
CA THR A 32 -0.16 9.29 -19.16
C THR A 32 1.20 9.84 -18.77
N ALA A 33 2.15 8.95 -18.45
CA ALA A 33 3.52 9.33 -18.16
C ALA A 33 4.11 10.13 -19.33
N ASP A 34 4.73 11.27 -19.01
CA ASP A 34 5.48 12.06 -19.99
C ASP A 34 6.73 11.27 -20.42
N SER A 35 6.95 11.21 -21.74
CA SER A 35 8.16 10.67 -22.36
C SER A 35 9.47 11.27 -21.83
N SER A 36 9.43 12.46 -21.23
CA SER A 36 10.58 13.13 -20.65
C SER A 36 11.02 12.58 -19.27
N ILE A 37 10.18 11.77 -18.63
CA ILE A 37 10.46 11.23 -17.29
C ILE A 37 11.60 10.20 -17.36
N GLN A 38 12.72 10.50 -16.70
CA GLN A 38 13.92 9.67 -16.70
C GLN A 38 13.94 8.57 -15.62
N GLY A 39 12.86 8.42 -14.84
CA GLY A 39 12.75 7.36 -13.82
C GLY A 39 13.42 7.68 -12.49
N GLN A 40 13.55 8.96 -12.13
CA GLN A 40 13.94 9.37 -10.78
C GLN A 40 12.84 8.99 -9.76
N VAL A 41 13.25 8.45 -8.62
CA VAL A 41 12.33 8.08 -7.52
C VAL A 41 12.79 8.76 -6.24
N GLU A 42 11.86 9.33 -5.49
CA GLU A 42 12.16 10.04 -4.24
C GLU A 42 11.16 9.71 -3.15
N PHE A 43 11.70 9.31 -2.00
CA PHE A 43 10.97 9.16 -0.76
C PHE A 43 11.20 10.43 0.05
N ARG A 44 10.11 11.09 0.48
CA ARG A 44 10.14 12.32 1.27
C ARG A 44 9.39 12.09 2.58
N ASP A 45 10.13 11.99 3.68
CA ASP A 45 9.60 11.82 5.04
C ASP A 45 8.56 10.70 5.17
N VAL A 46 8.84 9.55 4.56
CA VAL A 46 7.89 8.46 4.46
C VAL A 46 7.83 7.69 5.78
N THR A 47 6.60 7.55 6.31
CA THR A 47 6.29 6.69 7.45
C THR A 47 5.16 5.73 7.07
N PHE A 48 5.32 4.44 7.35
CA PHE A 48 4.34 3.41 6.98
C PHE A 48 4.09 2.39 8.08
N ARG A 49 2.81 2.02 8.24
CA ARG A 49 2.28 1.02 9.17
C ARG A 49 1.29 0.14 8.43
N TYR A 50 1.35 -1.18 8.64
CA TYR A 50 0.39 -2.13 8.04
C TYR A 50 -1.01 -2.05 8.64
N SER A 51 -1.11 -1.58 9.89
CA SER A 51 -2.38 -1.33 10.55
C SER A 51 -2.26 -0.09 11.43
N ASN A 52 -3.38 0.59 11.68
CA ASN A 52 -3.38 1.80 12.51
C ASN A 52 -2.89 1.53 13.94
N ASN A 53 -2.98 0.29 14.42
CA ASN A 53 -2.60 -0.11 15.77
C ASN A 53 -1.23 -0.83 15.84
N SER A 54 -0.49 -0.92 14.74
CA SER A 54 0.86 -1.51 14.72
C SER A 54 1.94 -0.44 14.80
N GLU A 55 3.13 -0.83 15.26
CA GLU A 55 4.33 0.00 15.14
C GLU A 55 4.67 0.32 13.67
N ALA A 56 5.36 1.44 13.47
CA ALA A 56 5.87 1.84 12.16
C ALA A 56 6.95 0.85 11.73
N VAL A 57 6.79 0.32 10.52
CA VAL A 57 7.81 -0.54 9.90
C VAL A 57 8.84 0.31 9.15
N VAL A 58 8.41 1.48 8.68
CA VAL A 58 9.23 2.53 8.07
C VAL A 58 8.87 3.83 8.79
N GLU A 59 9.86 4.57 9.26
CA GLU A 59 9.64 5.81 10.03
C GLU A 59 10.62 6.89 9.54
N HIS A 60 10.07 8.02 9.10
CA HIS A 60 10.81 9.19 8.62
C HIS A 60 11.91 8.90 7.57
N VAL A 61 11.64 7.99 6.64
CA VAL A 61 12.63 7.63 5.60
C VAL A 61 12.60 8.64 4.45
N SER A 62 13.75 9.22 4.16
CA SER A 62 13.96 10.12 3.02
C SER A 62 15.19 9.72 2.21
N PHE A 63 15.02 9.47 0.92
CA PHE A 63 16.12 9.23 -0.01
C PHE A 63 15.70 9.53 -1.45
N LYS A 64 16.69 9.67 -2.31
CA LYS A 64 16.51 9.93 -3.73
C LYS A 64 17.35 8.97 -4.56
N ALA A 65 16.71 8.30 -5.52
CA ALA A 65 17.33 7.47 -6.53
C ALA A 65 17.29 8.21 -7.87
N GLU A 66 18.46 8.54 -8.40
CA GLU A 66 18.58 9.14 -9.72
C GLU A 66 18.39 8.10 -10.83
N ALA A 67 18.10 8.58 -12.04
CA ALA A 67 17.96 7.73 -13.22
C ALA A 67 19.21 6.86 -13.43
N GLY A 68 19.03 5.54 -13.50
CA GLY A 68 20.13 4.57 -13.67
C GLY A 68 20.92 4.26 -12.39
N GLN A 69 20.56 4.86 -11.25
CA GLN A 69 21.17 4.54 -9.96
C GLN A 69 20.55 3.29 -9.34
N THR A 70 21.39 2.42 -8.80
CA THR A 70 20.95 1.29 -7.97
C THR A 70 21.18 1.61 -6.50
N ILE A 71 20.12 1.53 -5.69
CA ILE A 71 20.20 1.66 -4.23
C ILE A 71 20.03 0.27 -3.60
N ALA A 72 20.91 -0.05 -2.64
CA ALA A 72 20.83 -1.27 -1.86
C ALA A 72 20.34 -0.95 -0.43
N PHE A 73 19.31 -1.68 0.03
CA PHE A 73 18.81 -1.60 1.41
C PHE A 73 19.37 -2.76 2.23
N ILE A 74 20.08 -2.44 3.32
CA ILE A 74 20.77 -3.42 4.17
C ILE A 74 20.28 -3.25 5.61
N GLY A 75 20.03 -4.36 6.30
CA GLY A 75 19.54 -4.34 7.68
C GLY A 75 19.02 -5.70 8.14
N SER A 76 18.76 -5.84 9.43
CA SER A 76 18.26 -7.07 10.07
C SER A 76 16.87 -7.50 9.58
N THR A 77 16.48 -8.76 9.76
CA THR A 77 15.12 -9.22 9.49
C THR A 77 14.10 -8.38 10.26
N GLY A 78 13.01 -7.96 9.60
CA GLY A 78 11.99 -7.10 10.18
C GLY A 78 12.25 -5.59 10.09
N SER A 79 13.41 -5.16 9.59
CA SER A 79 13.77 -3.72 9.49
C SER A 79 13.03 -2.92 8.41
N GLY A 80 11.95 -3.44 7.83
CA GLY A 80 11.15 -2.72 6.82
C GLY A 80 11.66 -2.66 5.38
N LYS A 81 12.77 -3.35 5.05
CA LYS A 81 13.35 -3.35 3.67
C LYS A 81 12.35 -3.79 2.60
N SER A 82 11.66 -4.91 2.79
CA SER A 82 10.67 -5.40 1.82
C SER A 82 9.45 -4.50 1.75
N THR A 83 9.10 -3.85 2.86
CA THR A 83 8.02 -2.86 2.91
C THR A 83 8.37 -1.64 2.05
N LEU A 84 9.59 -1.10 2.18
CA LEU A 84 10.07 0.01 1.35
C LEU A 84 10.00 -0.24 -0.16
N VAL A 85 10.17 -1.50 -0.59
CA VAL A 85 10.10 -1.88 -2.02
C VAL A 85 8.64 -2.04 -2.50
N ASN A 86 7.70 -2.31 -1.59
CA ASN A 86 6.29 -2.55 -1.92
C ASN A 86 5.41 -1.29 -1.84
N LEU A 87 5.95 -0.16 -1.38
CA LEU A 87 5.28 1.14 -1.39
C LEU A 87 5.31 1.73 -2.80
#